data_AF-A0A3D1Z5P6-F1
#
_entry.id   AF-A0A3D1Z5P6-F1
#
_cell.length_a   1.000
_cell.length_b   1.000
_cell.length_c   1.000
_cell.angle_alpha   90.00
_cell.angle_beta   90.00
_cell.angle_gamma   90.00
#
_symmetry.space_group_name_H-M   'P 1'
#
loop_
_entity.id
_entity.type
_entity.pdbx_description
1 polymer ?
#
loop_
_entity_poly.entity_id
_entity_poly.type
_entity_poly.pdbx_seq_one_letter_code
_entity_poly.pdbx_strand_id
1 'polypeptide(L)'
;MSTNKKNTNGSSNSSVESAHEAIARLRSRNQRLKTIEQPQSPINSSIEYVETKKKKASKHAPSIPASERQYKISEVIRTLLMGELTQGQALKELRVSVLGVKQDTFSKMVGVSRKTISEIENDRGVFKTDILDKAFKPFGLKVGLIPVSNSLLNSVLSSHNE
;
A
#
# COMPACT_ATOMS: atom_id res chain seq x y z
N MET A 1 33.25 -8.05 -66.84
CA MET A 1 33.92 -6.75 -66.69
C MET A 1 33.47 -6.12 -65.38
N SER A 2 34.47 -5.70 -64.59
CA SER A 2 34.45 -4.71 -63.50
C SER A 2 33.50 -4.94 -62.31
N THR A 3 33.89 -5.68 -61.27
CA THR A 3 34.81 -5.36 -60.14
C THR A 3 34.15 -4.64 -58.98
N ASN A 4 33.91 -5.45 -57.95
CA ASN A 4 33.73 -5.15 -56.54
C ASN A 4 34.92 -4.34 -55.98
N LYS A 5 34.67 -3.26 -55.21
CA LYS A 5 35.71 -2.49 -54.52
C LYS A 5 35.48 -2.54 -53.01
N LYS A 6 36.45 -3.15 -52.32
CA LYS A 6 36.67 -3.18 -50.87
C LYS A 6 36.80 -1.78 -50.26
N ASN A 7 36.39 -1.66 -48.99
CA ASN A 7 37.11 -0.91 -47.96
C ASN A 7 36.67 -1.45 -46.57
N THR A 8 37.31 -2.45 -45.96
CA THR A 8 38.48 -2.44 -45.03
C THR A 8 38.48 -1.38 -43.93
N ASN A 9 38.12 -1.81 -42.71
CA ASN A 9 38.88 -1.74 -41.44
C ASN A 9 37.87 -2.10 -40.32
N GLY A 10 37.96 -3.20 -39.58
CA GLY A 10 39.15 -3.84 -39.00
C GLY A 10 39.43 -3.23 -37.63
N SER A 11 38.76 -3.70 -36.57
CA SER A 11 39.41 -4.06 -35.30
C SER A 11 38.39 -4.64 -34.31
N SER A 12 38.46 -5.95 -34.15
CA SER A 12 38.00 -6.69 -32.98
C SER A 12 38.67 -6.17 -31.71
N ASN A 13 37.89 -5.86 -30.67
CA ASN A 13 38.19 -6.31 -29.30
C ASN A 13 37.01 -5.98 -28.37
N SER A 14 36.16 -6.99 -28.17
CA SER A 14 35.39 -7.14 -26.94
C SER A 14 36.37 -7.49 -25.80
N SER A 15 37.03 -6.47 -25.25
CA SER A 15 37.72 -6.66 -23.98
C SER A 15 36.65 -6.91 -22.92
N VAL A 16 36.68 -8.11 -22.34
CA VAL A 16 35.88 -8.47 -21.17
C VAL A 16 36.27 -7.47 -20.07
N GLU A 17 35.41 -6.49 -19.82
CA GLU A 17 35.64 -5.50 -18.78
C GLU A 17 35.80 -6.25 -17.45
N SER A 18 36.99 -6.17 -16.85
CA SER A 18 37.22 -6.78 -15.54
C SER A 18 36.35 -6.05 -14.52
N ALA A 19 35.74 -6.80 -13.59
CA ALA A 19 34.86 -6.24 -12.56
C ALA A 19 35.53 -5.07 -11.78
N HIS A 20 36.85 -5.09 -11.66
CA HIS A 20 37.62 -4.00 -11.04
C HIS A 20 37.56 -2.68 -11.82
N GLU A 21 37.56 -2.74 -13.15
CA GLU A 21 37.52 -1.57 -14.02
C GLU A 21 36.14 -0.91 -14.03
N ALA A 22 35.09 -1.74 -14.02
CA ALA A 22 33.70 -1.28 -13.87
C ALA A 22 33.47 -0.58 -12.52
N ILE A 23 34.03 -1.12 -11.43
CA ILE A 23 33.94 -0.54 -10.09
C ILE A 23 34.71 0.79 -10.00
N ALA A 24 35.87 0.89 -10.67
CA ALA A 24 36.64 2.13 -10.72
C ALA A 24 35.86 3.27 -11.40
N ARG A 25 35.22 2.99 -12.55
CA ARG A 25 34.39 3.97 -13.28
C ARG A 25 33.21 4.48 -12.44
N LEU A 26 32.54 3.59 -11.70
CA LEU A 26 31.40 3.97 -10.86
C LEU A 26 31.82 4.88 -9.70
N ARG A 27 33.01 4.65 -9.11
CA ARG A 27 33.56 5.51 -8.05
C ARG A 27 33.94 6.90 -8.56
N SER A 28 34.55 7.00 -9.73
CA SER A 28 34.91 8.29 -10.35
C SER A 28 33.68 9.14 -10.69
N ARG A 29 32.59 8.51 -11.16
CA ARG A 29 31.33 9.20 -11.46
C ARG A 29 30.69 9.81 -10.22
N ASN A 30 30.71 9.10 -9.10
CA ASN A 30 30.15 9.58 -7.83
C ASN A 30 31.02 10.62 -7.13
N GLN A 31 32.33 10.68 -7.39
CA GLN A 31 33.20 11.76 -6.92
C GLN A 31 32.96 13.06 -7.68
N ARG A 32 32.74 13.01 -9.00
CA ARG A 32 32.50 14.19 -9.83
C ARG A 32 31.18 14.91 -9.51
N LEU A 33 30.20 14.19 -8.97
CA LEU A 33 28.92 14.76 -8.50
C LEU A 33 29.02 15.42 -7.11
N LYS A 34 30.10 15.18 -6.35
CA LYS A 34 30.30 15.79 -5.02
C LYS A 34 30.98 17.16 -5.06
N THR A 35 31.44 17.63 -6.21
CA THR A 35 32.32 18.81 -6.32
C THR A 35 31.64 20.07 -6.88
N ILE A 36 30.31 20.12 -7.00
CA ILE A 36 29.60 21.29 -7.56
C ILE A 36 28.92 22.18 -6.50
N GLU A 37 29.11 21.96 -5.19
CA GLU A 37 28.53 22.86 -4.18
C GLU A 37 29.57 23.41 -3.19
N GLN A 38 29.97 24.69 -3.40
CA GLN A 38 30.18 25.78 -2.40
C GLN A 38 31.20 26.85 -2.88
N PRO A 39 31.30 28.09 -2.30
CA PRO A 39 30.37 28.92 -1.50
C PRO A 39 30.36 30.42 -1.91
N GLN A 40 29.33 31.22 -1.57
CA GLN A 40 29.45 32.68 -1.27
C GLN A 40 28.25 33.15 -0.39
N SER A 41 28.56 33.82 0.73
CA SER A 41 27.66 34.55 1.66
C SER A 41 28.04 36.06 1.60
N PRO A 42 27.26 37.07 2.08
CA PRO A 42 26.61 37.17 3.42
C PRO A 42 25.16 37.79 3.39
N ILE A 43 24.29 37.65 4.41
CA ILE A 43 24.17 38.48 5.64
C ILE A 43 23.04 37.89 6.53
N ASN A 44 23.26 37.81 7.86
CA ASN A 44 22.38 37.77 9.06
C ASN A 44 20.86 37.44 8.93
N SER A 45 20.18 36.70 9.81
CA SER A 45 20.41 36.35 11.22
C SER A 45 19.49 35.17 11.61
N SER A 46 20.06 34.21 12.34
CA SER A 46 19.44 33.30 13.34
C SER A 46 17.97 32.89 13.17
N ILE A 47 17.74 31.63 12.76
CA ILE A 47 16.82 30.67 13.41
C ILE A 47 17.37 29.25 13.14
N GLU A 48 17.36 28.42 14.18
CA GLU A 48 17.88 27.05 14.26
C GLU A 48 17.41 26.12 13.13
N TYR A 49 18.37 25.52 12.43
CA TYR A 49 18.10 24.38 11.57
C TYR A 49 18.03 23.12 12.41
N VAL A 50 16.80 22.65 12.66
CA VAL A 50 16.56 21.31 13.18
C VAL A 50 17.00 20.30 12.12
N GLU A 51 18.04 19.55 12.47
CA GLU A 51 18.64 18.47 11.70
C GLU A 51 17.56 17.46 11.23
N THR A 52 17.15 17.54 9.96
CA THR A 52 16.23 16.56 9.36
C THR A 52 16.97 15.27 9.05
N LYS A 53 17.20 14.47 10.10
CA LYS A 53 17.56 13.05 9.97
C LYS A 53 16.51 12.38 9.09
N LYS A 54 16.90 12.00 7.86
CA LYS A 54 16.14 11.12 6.97
C LYS A 54 15.76 9.84 7.73
N LYS A 55 14.54 9.80 8.26
CA LYS A 55 13.98 8.64 8.93
C LYS A 55 13.77 7.56 7.87
N LYS A 56 14.54 6.47 7.98
CA LYS A 56 14.26 5.21 7.27
C LYS A 56 12.80 4.83 7.54
N ALA A 57 12.09 4.34 6.53
CA ALA A 57 10.73 3.84 6.68
C ALA A 57 10.69 2.86 7.87
N SER A 58 9.96 3.23 8.92
CA SER A 58 9.67 2.37 10.06
C SER A 58 9.01 1.10 9.54
N LYS A 59 9.56 -0.06 9.90
CA LYS A 59 8.97 -1.39 9.62
C LYS A 59 7.63 -1.62 10.33
N HIS A 60 7.15 -0.67 11.12
CA HIS A 60 5.87 -0.73 11.81
C HIS A 60 5.01 0.45 11.34
N ALA A 61 3.96 0.12 10.58
CA ALA A 61 2.86 1.03 10.35
C ALA A 61 2.35 1.56 11.71
N PRO A 62 1.99 2.85 11.81
CA PRO A 62 1.50 3.40 13.07
C PRO A 62 0.28 2.60 13.53
N SER A 63 0.38 2.04 14.74
CA SER A 63 -0.74 1.37 15.38
C SER A 63 -1.78 2.43 15.69
N ILE A 64 -2.84 2.50 14.89
CA ILE A 64 -4.01 3.34 15.14
C ILE A 64 -4.45 3.12 16.60
N PRO A 65 -4.63 4.18 17.40
CA PRO A 65 -5.14 4.09 18.76
C PRO A 65 -6.42 3.25 18.82
N ALA A 66 -6.63 2.50 19.91
CA ALA A 66 -7.78 1.60 20.03
C ALA A 66 -9.14 2.32 19.86
N SER A 67 -9.26 3.56 20.36
CA SER A 67 -10.45 4.40 20.20
C SER A 67 -10.69 4.81 18.74
N GLU A 68 -9.65 5.22 18.04
CA GLU A 68 -9.73 5.60 16.62
C GLU A 68 -10.07 4.38 15.74
N ARG A 69 -9.53 3.20 16.07
CA ARG A 69 -9.90 1.93 15.45
C ARG A 69 -11.38 1.62 15.61
N GLN A 70 -11.90 1.74 16.83
CA GLN A 70 -13.31 1.48 17.12
C GLN A 70 -14.22 2.43 16.33
N TYR A 71 -13.87 3.72 16.31
CA TYR A 71 -14.58 4.74 15.55
C TYR A 71 -14.63 4.40 14.06
N LYS A 72 -13.48 4.07 13.45
CA LYS A 72 -13.42 3.70 12.02
C LYS A 72 -14.25 2.46 11.69
N ILE A 73 -14.22 1.45 12.56
CA ILE A 73 -15.07 0.26 12.38
C ILE A 73 -16.55 0.65 12.43
N SER A 74 -16.97 1.44 13.41
CA SER A 74 -18.36 1.90 13.55
C SER A 74 -18.84 2.70 12.35
N GLU A 75 -18.00 3.59 11.82
CA GLU A 75 -18.31 4.37 10.62
C GLU A 75 -18.56 3.45 9.41
N VAL A 76 -17.69 2.46 9.18
CA VAL A 76 -17.85 1.51 8.06
C VAL A 76 -19.10 0.64 8.23
N ILE A 77 -19.41 0.22 9.46
CA ILE A 77 -20.65 -0.53 9.73
C ILE A 77 -21.87 0.33 9.41
N ARG A 78 -21.87 1.60 9.85
CA ARG A 78 -22.97 2.53 9.58
C ARG A 78 -23.20 2.70 8.08
N THR A 79 -22.16 2.97 7.31
CA THR A 79 -22.29 3.18 5.85
C THR A 79 -22.70 1.90 5.11
N LEU A 80 -22.20 0.73 5.55
CA LEU A 80 -22.67 -0.57 5.05
C LEU A 80 -24.16 -0.79 5.33
N LEU A 81 -24.61 -0.55 6.56
CA LEU A 81 -26.02 -0.74 6.96
C LEU A 81 -26.97 0.25 6.28
N MET A 82 -26.51 1.46 5.94
CA MET A 82 -27.29 2.44 5.17
C MET A 82 -27.34 2.13 3.67
N GLY A 83 -26.58 1.13 3.21
CA GLY A 83 -26.49 0.75 1.79
C GLY A 83 -25.58 1.67 0.96
N GLU A 84 -24.76 2.51 1.61
CA GLU A 84 -23.81 3.42 0.95
C GLU A 84 -22.53 2.68 0.50
N LEU A 85 -22.19 1.58 1.20
CA LEU A 85 -21.11 0.67 0.82
C LEU A 85 -21.67 -0.72 0.53
N THR A 86 -21.07 -1.39 -0.46
CA THR A 86 -21.24 -2.82 -0.63
C THR A 86 -20.47 -3.59 0.45
N GLN A 87 -20.80 -4.87 0.63
CA GLN A 87 -20.06 -5.75 1.53
C GLN A 87 -18.57 -5.85 1.15
N GLY A 88 -18.25 -5.94 -0.15
CA GLY A 88 -16.88 -5.99 -0.63
C GLY A 88 -16.11 -4.71 -0.34
N GLN A 89 -16.73 -3.57 -0.59
CA GLN A 89 -16.14 -2.25 -0.30
C GLN A 89 -15.91 -2.07 1.20
N ALA A 90 -16.86 -2.46 2.04
CA ALA A 90 -16.70 -2.43 3.49
C ALA A 90 -15.50 -3.30 3.95
N LEU A 91 -15.34 -4.51 3.40
CA LEU A 91 -14.18 -5.36 3.72
C LEU A 91 -12.86 -4.70 3.32
N LYS A 92 -12.82 -4.08 2.14
CA LYS A 92 -11.64 -3.37 1.63
C LYS A 92 -11.27 -2.19 2.52
N GLU A 93 -12.26 -1.40 2.93
CA GLU A 93 -12.09 -0.23 3.80
C GLU A 93 -11.59 -0.66 5.18
N LEU A 94 -12.19 -1.69 5.78
CA LEU A 94 -11.71 -2.26 7.03
C LEU A 94 -10.27 -2.79 6.91
N ARG A 95 -9.93 -3.51 5.84
CA ARG A 95 -8.57 -4.01 5.65
C ARG A 95 -7.54 -2.87 5.55
N VAL A 96 -7.84 -1.82 4.77
CA VAL A 96 -6.90 -0.73 4.51
C VAL A 96 -6.84 0.25 5.68
N SER A 97 -7.98 0.75 6.12
CA SER A 97 -8.07 1.84 7.09
C SER A 97 -7.98 1.39 8.53
N VAL A 98 -8.30 0.12 8.84
CA VAL A 98 -8.22 -0.41 10.21
C VAL A 98 -6.98 -1.27 10.43
N LEU A 99 -6.65 -2.17 9.49
CA LEU A 99 -5.47 -3.04 9.64
C LEU A 99 -4.22 -2.50 8.94
N GLY A 100 -4.35 -1.67 7.90
CA GLY A 100 -3.19 -1.14 7.17
C GLY A 100 -2.41 -2.21 6.40
N VAL A 101 -3.03 -3.36 6.09
CA VAL A 101 -2.34 -4.51 5.49
C VAL A 101 -2.69 -4.69 4.01
N LYS A 102 -1.75 -5.26 3.25
CA LYS A 102 -1.98 -5.68 1.86
C LYS A 102 -2.88 -6.91 1.82
N GLN A 103 -3.57 -7.13 0.70
CA GLN A 103 -4.43 -8.31 0.48
C GLN A 103 -3.71 -9.63 0.74
N ASP A 104 -2.44 -9.76 0.35
CA ASP A 104 -1.68 -11.00 0.56
C ASP A 104 -1.53 -11.34 2.05
N THR A 105 -1.12 -10.36 2.86
CA THR A 105 -1.02 -10.49 4.32
C THR A 105 -2.39 -10.78 4.95
N PHE A 106 -3.43 -10.07 4.52
CA PHE A 106 -4.78 -10.28 5.04
C PHE A 106 -5.30 -11.67 4.72
N SER A 107 -5.13 -12.15 3.48
CA SER A 107 -5.57 -13.47 3.03
C SER A 107 -4.99 -14.60 3.87
N LYS A 108 -3.70 -14.51 4.22
CA LYS A 108 -3.01 -15.43 5.12
C LYS A 108 -3.55 -15.35 6.55
N MET A 109 -3.83 -14.14 7.04
CA MET A 109 -4.37 -13.90 8.38
C MET A 109 -5.75 -14.51 8.59
N VAL A 110 -6.64 -14.42 7.60
CA VAL A 110 -8.02 -14.94 7.71
C VAL A 110 -8.19 -16.37 7.19
N GLY A 111 -7.15 -16.95 6.59
CA GLY A 111 -7.20 -18.30 6.02
C GLY A 111 -8.13 -18.42 4.81
N VAL A 112 -8.20 -17.36 3.98
CA VAL A 112 -8.99 -17.30 2.74
C VAL A 112 -8.04 -16.98 1.59
N SER A 113 -8.24 -17.58 0.41
CA SER A 113 -7.31 -17.38 -0.70
C SER A 113 -7.23 -15.90 -1.12
N ARG A 114 -6.05 -15.44 -1.54
CA ARG A 114 -5.87 -14.05 -2.04
C ARG A 114 -6.81 -13.74 -3.21
N LYS A 115 -7.07 -14.70 -4.09
CA LYS A 115 -8.03 -14.58 -5.20
C LYS A 115 -9.43 -14.32 -4.67
N THR A 116 -9.87 -15.13 -3.70
CA THR A 116 -11.19 -14.98 -3.05
C THR A 116 -11.32 -13.63 -2.35
N ILE A 117 -10.33 -13.19 -1.57
CA ILE A 117 -10.34 -11.84 -0.96
C ILE A 117 -10.45 -10.76 -2.04
N SER A 118 -9.70 -10.88 -3.13
CA SER A 118 -9.80 -9.94 -4.23
C SER A 118 -11.15 -9.98 -4.93
N GLU A 119 -11.80 -11.12 -5.04
CA GLU A 119 -13.12 -11.21 -5.66
C GLU A 119 -14.18 -10.60 -4.74
N ILE A 120 -14.15 -10.91 -3.43
CA ILE A 120 -15.01 -10.27 -2.42
C ILE A 120 -14.85 -8.75 -2.44
N GLU A 121 -13.63 -8.21 -2.34
CA GLU A 121 -13.37 -6.76 -2.27
C GLU A 121 -13.76 -5.98 -3.54
N ASN A 122 -13.97 -6.67 -4.65
CA ASN A 122 -14.43 -6.07 -5.90
C ASN A 122 -15.89 -6.44 -6.22
N ASP A 123 -16.63 -6.99 -5.25
CA ASP A 123 -18.03 -7.41 -5.41
C ASP A 123 -18.23 -8.40 -6.58
N ARG A 124 -17.26 -9.30 -6.77
CA ARG A 124 -17.31 -10.30 -7.84
C ARG A 124 -17.55 -11.68 -7.26
N GLY A 125 -18.61 -12.34 -7.73
CA GLY A 125 -18.93 -13.71 -7.35
C GLY A 125 -19.88 -13.80 -6.15
N VAL A 126 -20.35 -15.02 -5.90
CA VAL A 126 -21.24 -15.35 -4.78
C VAL A 126 -20.47 -16.23 -3.82
N PHE A 127 -20.38 -15.81 -2.56
CA PHE A 127 -19.63 -16.52 -1.52
C PHE A 127 -20.58 -17.05 -0.47
N LYS A 128 -20.21 -18.22 0.07
CA LYS A 128 -20.88 -18.77 1.24
C LYS A 128 -20.61 -17.88 2.46
N THR A 129 -21.57 -17.85 3.38
CA THR A 129 -21.49 -17.04 4.61
C THR A 129 -20.29 -17.40 5.47
N ASP A 130 -19.84 -18.65 5.47
CA ASP A 130 -18.66 -19.12 6.23
C ASP A 130 -17.34 -18.46 5.76
N ILE A 131 -17.18 -18.21 4.46
CA ILE A 131 -16.03 -17.50 3.89
C ILE A 131 -16.07 -16.04 4.31
N LEU A 132 -17.26 -15.44 4.27
CA LEU A 132 -17.46 -14.04 4.64
C LEU A 132 -17.23 -13.86 6.15
N ASP A 133 -17.76 -14.75 6.98
CA ASP A 133 -17.53 -14.75 8.43
C ASP A 133 -16.03 -14.82 8.76
N LYS A 134 -15.26 -15.66 8.07
CA LYS A 134 -13.78 -15.69 8.22
C LYS A 134 -13.13 -14.34 7.89
N ALA A 135 -13.56 -13.70 6.80
CA ALA A 135 -13.01 -12.42 6.37
C ALA A 135 -13.36 -11.27 7.34
N PHE A 136 -14.56 -11.30 7.94
CA PHE A 136 -15.04 -10.24 8.83
C PHE A 136 -14.69 -10.46 10.31
N LYS A 137 -14.33 -11.69 10.71
CA LYS A 137 -13.97 -12.05 12.09
C LYS A 137 -12.89 -11.17 12.75
N PRO A 138 -11.80 -10.75 12.07
CA PRO A 138 -10.79 -9.88 12.69
C PRO A 138 -11.32 -8.52 13.15
N PHE A 139 -12.48 -8.09 12.64
CA PHE A 139 -13.13 -6.83 12.98
C PHE A 139 -14.26 -6.98 14.01
N GLY A 140 -14.45 -8.20 14.55
CA GLY A 140 -15.57 -8.50 15.44
C GLY A 140 -16.92 -8.56 14.73
N LEU A 141 -16.92 -8.78 13.41
CA LEU A 141 -18.12 -8.80 12.58
C LEU A 141 -18.45 -10.22 12.11
N LYS A 142 -19.75 -10.49 11.97
CA LYS A 142 -20.32 -11.73 11.39
C LYS A 142 -21.42 -11.36 10.40
N VAL A 143 -21.62 -12.19 9.38
CA VAL A 143 -22.70 -12.01 8.41
C VAL A 143 -24.03 -12.48 9.04
N GLY A 144 -25.11 -11.75 8.77
CA GLY A 144 -26.43 -12.05 9.28
C GLY A 144 -27.52 -11.35 8.47
N LEU A 145 -28.77 -11.60 8.86
CA LEU A 145 -29.93 -10.93 8.28
C LEU A 145 -30.07 -9.54 8.89
N ILE A 146 -30.34 -8.55 8.02
CA ILE A 146 -30.71 -7.19 8.41
C ILE A 146 -32.01 -6.82 7.70
N PRO A 147 -32.83 -5.91 8.26
CA PRO A 147 -33.96 -5.36 7.54
C PRO A 147 -33.54 -4.71 6.23
N VAL A 148 -34.30 -4.93 5.16
CA VAL A 148 -34.08 -4.26 3.86
C VAL A 148 -34.43 -2.78 3.95
N SER A 149 -35.41 -2.41 4.79
CA SER A 149 -35.79 -1.02 5.00
C SER A 149 -34.98 -0.38 6.13
N ASN A 150 -34.32 0.73 5.82
CA ASN A 150 -33.60 1.54 6.80
C ASN A 150 -34.54 2.06 7.90
N SER A 151 -35.83 2.30 7.60
CA SER A 151 -36.80 2.72 8.62
C SER A 151 -37.05 1.63 9.67
N LEU A 152 -37.16 0.37 9.22
CA LEU A 152 -37.34 -0.77 10.12
C LEU A 152 -36.07 -1.04 10.92
N LEU A 153 -34.89 -0.95 10.29
CA LEU A 153 -33.60 -1.06 10.97
C LEU A 153 -33.50 -0.02 12.09
N ASN A 154 -33.77 1.24 11.81
CA ASN A 154 -33.72 2.31 12.81
C ASN A 154 -34.75 2.08 13.94
N SER A 155 -35.97 1.68 13.61
CA SER A 155 -37.00 1.37 14.61
C SER A 155 -36.56 0.29 15.57
N VAL A 156 -35.93 -0.79 15.08
CA VAL A 156 -35.47 -1.92 15.90
C VAL A 156 -34.26 -1.55 16.77
N LEU A 157 -33.35 -0.72 16.27
CA LEU A 157 -32.16 -0.29 17.02
C LEU A 157 -32.49 0.78 18.07
N SER A 158 -33.46 1.65 17.82
CA SER A 158 -33.88 2.70 18.76
C SER A 158 -34.79 2.19 19.88
N SER A 159 -35.52 1.09 19.66
CA SER A 159 -36.50 0.55 20.61
C SER A 159 -35.92 -0.20 21.82
N HIS A 160 -34.59 -0.22 22.00
CA HIS A 160 -33.90 -0.95 23.07
C HIS A 160 -33.19 -0.04 24.11
N ASN A 161 -33.53 1.25 24.15
CA ASN A 161 -32.99 2.21 25.12
C ASN A 161 -33.99 2.62 26.23
N GLU A 162 -34.97 1.78 26.56
CA GLU A 162 -35.81 1.90 27.77
C GLU A 162 -35.57 0.75 28.75
#